data_AF-A0A6P6I5G1-F1
#
_entry.id   AF-A0A6P6I5G1-F1
#
_cell.length_a   1.000
_cell.length_b   1.000
_cell.length_c   1.000
_cell.angle_alpha   90.00
_cell.angle_beta   90.00
_cell.angle_gamma   90.00
#
_symmetry.space_group_name_H-M   'P 1'
#
loop_
_entity.id
_entity.type
_entity.pdbx_description
1 polymer ?
#
loop_
_entity_poly.entity_id
_entity_poly.type
_entity_poly.pdbx_seq_one_letter_code
_entity_poly.pdbx_strand_id
1 'polypeptide(L)'
;MPVQPSNHLEWNESMHSLRISVGGLPVLASMTKAADPRFRPRWKVILPSFVGAAVLWLLYSHRPPPGRPPIPNAHNWRLGQAPADRYNDTYPLSAPQRTPGGTRYRIAVIADLDTESRAQEENTWFSYLKKGHLTLSDSGDKVAVEWDKGHEVLESHLAEKGRGMELSELIVFNGRLYSVDDRTGVIYQIDGTKAVPWVILSDGDGTVGKDAGRVATYILAFTLDGRFLLPETKIGNVKYEGIEFI
;
A
#
# COMPACT_ATOMS: atom_id res chain seq x y z
N MET A 1 -52.01 -37.47 30.81
CA MET A 1 -51.46 -36.28 30.13
C MET A 1 -49.95 -36.31 30.27
N PRO A 2 -49.11 -35.85 29.30
CA PRO A 2 -49.36 -35.10 28.06
C PRO A 2 -48.97 -35.89 26.77
N VAL A 3 -49.63 -35.70 25.60
CA VAL A 3 -49.41 -34.76 24.46
C VAL A 3 -48.20 -35.08 23.55
N GLN A 4 -48.47 -35.43 22.28
CA GLN A 4 -47.55 -35.49 21.13
C GLN A 4 -47.22 -34.07 20.58
N PRO A 5 -46.16 -33.91 19.75
CA PRO A 5 -46.41 -33.89 18.28
C PRO A 5 -45.31 -34.51 17.37
N SER A 6 -45.81 -35.23 16.35
CA SER A 6 -45.48 -35.32 14.91
C SER A 6 -44.06 -35.22 14.30
N ASN A 7 -43.78 -36.25 13.50
CA ASN A 7 -43.27 -36.33 12.11
C ASN A 7 -41.88 -35.81 11.72
N HIS A 8 -41.06 -36.73 11.17
CA HIS A 8 -40.21 -36.45 10.00
C HIS A 8 -40.08 -37.68 9.10
N LEU A 9 -40.19 -37.43 7.79
CA LEU A 9 -40.31 -38.36 6.68
C LEU A 9 -39.00 -39.11 6.35
N GLU A 10 -39.17 -40.37 5.93
CA GLU A 10 -38.17 -41.19 5.24
C GLU A 10 -37.76 -40.58 3.90
N TRP A 11 -36.45 -40.48 3.67
CA TRP A 11 -35.85 -40.41 2.34
C TRP A 11 -34.80 -41.50 2.23
N ASN A 12 -35.08 -42.44 1.33
CA ASN A 12 -34.23 -43.57 0.98
C ASN A 12 -33.46 -43.17 -0.28
N GLU A 13 -32.15 -42.92 -0.17
CA GLU A 13 -31.26 -42.85 -1.33
C GLU A 13 -30.06 -43.79 -1.14
N SER A 14 -30.05 -44.83 -1.97
CA SER A 14 -28.93 -45.73 -2.20
C SER A 14 -27.98 -45.11 -3.24
N MET A 15 -26.79 -44.67 -2.81
CA MET A 15 -25.70 -44.30 -3.71
C MET A 15 -24.96 -45.56 -4.23
N HIS A 16 -24.67 -45.51 -5.52
CA HIS A 16 -24.15 -46.61 -6.33
C HIS A 16 -22.70 -47.03 -6.05
N SER A 17 -22.49 -48.31 -6.37
CA SER A 17 -21.24 -49.03 -6.64
C SER A 17 -20.22 -48.33 -7.54
N LEU A 18 -18.93 -48.58 -7.31
CA LEU A 18 -17.95 -48.76 -8.39
C LEU A 18 -16.89 -49.81 -7.97
N ARG A 19 -17.02 -51.01 -8.56
CA ARG A 19 -15.94 -52.01 -8.66
C ARG A 19 -15.08 -51.68 -9.87
N ILE A 20 -13.78 -51.77 -9.68
CA ILE A 20 -12.73 -51.68 -10.71
C ILE A 20 -12.71 -52.99 -11.49
N SER A 21 -12.67 -52.92 -12.84
CA SER A 21 -12.02 -53.94 -13.66
C SER A 21 -11.57 -53.41 -15.03
N VAL A 22 -10.25 -53.49 -15.19
CA VAL A 22 -9.33 -53.53 -16.34
C VAL A 22 -9.90 -53.85 -17.74
N GLY A 23 -9.49 -53.05 -18.74
CA GLY A 23 -9.00 -53.53 -20.03
C GLY A 23 -9.94 -53.48 -21.26
N GLY A 24 -9.57 -52.68 -22.27
CA GLY A 24 -9.95 -52.92 -23.68
C GLY A 24 -10.73 -51.80 -24.39
N LEU A 25 -10.07 -51.12 -25.34
CA LEU A 25 -10.51 -50.29 -26.49
C LEU A 25 -11.99 -49.81 -26.60
N PRO A 26 -12.25 -48.53 -26.95
CA PRO A 26 -13.62 -48.07 -27.18
C PRO A 26 -14.13 -48.51 -28.57
N VAL A 27 -15.22 -49.28 -28.56
CA VAL A 27 -16.05 -49.56 -29.73
C VAL A 27 -16.96 -48.34 -29.97
N LEU A 28 -16.84 -47.69 -31.13
CA LEU A 28 -17.75 -46.64 -31.59
C LEU A 28 -19.14 -47.27 -31.89
N ALA A 29 -20.07 -47.15 -30.95
CA ALA A 29 -21.47 -47.47 -31.19
C ALA A 29 -22.17 -46.28 -31.87
N SER A 30 -22.49 -46.45 -33.15
CA SER A 30 -23.36 -45.58 -33.94
C SER A 30 -24.75 -45.45 -33.29
N MET A 31 -25.12 -44.25 -32.86
CA MET A 31 -26.48 -43.94 -32.41
C MET A 31 -27.33 -43.45 -33.59
N THR A 32 -27.95 -44.37 -34.32
CA THR A 32 -29.13 -44.02 -35.13
C THR A 32 -30.37 -44.11 -34.23
N LYS A 33 -30.64 -43.06 -33.45
CA LYS A 33 -31.90 -42.92 -32.72
C LYS A 33 -32.85 -42.07 -33.56
N ALA A 34 -33.95 -42.69 -34.01
CA ALA A 34 -35.01 -42.07 -34.77
C ALA A 34 -35.49 -40.78 -34.09
N ALA A 35 -35.46 -39.66 -34.82
CA ALA A 35 -35.94 -38.38 -34.36
C ALA A 35 -37.47 -38.39 -34.22
N ASP A 36 -37.98 -38.03 -33.04
CA ASP A 36 -39.41 -37.89 -32.75
C ASP A 36 -40.03 -36.81 -33.68
N PRO A 37 -41.09 -37.12 -34.45
CA PRO A 37 -41.66 -36.22 -35.46
C PRO A 37 -42.36 -34.97 -34.90
N ARG A 38 -42.38 -34.78 -33.56
CA ARG A 38 -43.00 -33.63 -32.89
C ARG A 38 -42.10 -32.39 -32.81
N PHE A 39 -40.79 -32.52 -33.00
CA PHE A 39 -39.88 -31.38 -33.08
C PHE A 39 -39.61 -31.00 -34.53
N ARG A 40 -40.49 -30.18 -35.10
CA ARG A 40 -40.20 -29.50 -36.36
C ARG A 40 -39.48 -28.19 -36.06
N PRO A 41 -38.14 -28.10 -36.21
CA PRO A 41 -37.44 -26.84 -36.04
C PRO A 41 -38.06 -25.82 -37.00
N ARG A 42 -38.57 -24.71 -36.45
CA ARG A 42 -39.12 -23.60 -37.23
C ARG A 42 -37.94 -22.86 -37.87
N TRP A 43 -37.34 -23.45 -38.90
CA TRP A 43 -36.17 -22.89 -39.59
C TRP A 43 -36.41 -21.49 -40.14
N LYS A 44 -37.67 -21.17 -40.46
CA LYS A 44 -38.11 -19.83 -40.86
C LYS A 44 -37.89 -18.75 -39.79
N VAL A 45 -37.72 -19.13 -38.52
CA VAL A 45 -37.45 -18.21 -37.39
C VAL A 45 -36.00 -18.33 -36.93
N ILE A 46 -35.48 -19.55 -36.85
CA ILE A 46 -34.12 -19.79 -36.34
C ILE A 46 -33.06 -19.20 -37.28
N LEU A 47 -33.25 -19.34 -38.60
CA LEU A 47 -32.30 -18.84 -39.59
C LEU A 47 -32.18 -17.30 -39.58
N PRO A 48 -33.27 -16.50 -39.61
CA PRO A 48 -33.15 -15.05 -39.51
C PRO A 48 -32.65 -14.57 -38.14
N SER A 49 -32.94 -15.30 -37.04
CA SER A 49 -32.38 -14.95 -35.73
C SER A 49 -30.86 -15.15 -35.66
N PHE A 50 -30.33 -16.24 -36.24
CA PHE A 50 -28.88 -16.47 -36.32
C PHE A 50 -28.19 -15.44 -37.22
N VAL A 51 -28.78 -15.11 -38.36
CA VAL A 51 -28.26 -14.07 -39.26
C VAL A 51 -28.29 -12.71 -38.58
N GLY A 52 -29.37 -12.38 -37.87
CA GLY A 52 -29.49 -11.14 -37.10
C GLY A 52 -28.43 -11.04 -36.00
N ALA A 53 -28.19 -12.11 -35.25
CA ALA A 53 -27.15 -12.17 -34.23
C ALA A 53 -25.73 -12.05 -34.83
N ALA A 54 -25.48 -12.68 -35.98
CA ALA A 54 -24.20 -12.58 -36.68
C ALA A 54 -23.93 -11.17 -37.22
N VAL A 55 -24.96 -10.50 -37.75
CA VAL A 55 -24.86 -9.10 -38.21
C VAL A 55 -24.64 -8.16 -37.02
N LEU A 56 -25.34 -8.36 -35.90
CA LEU A 56 -25.10 -7.61 -34.66
C LEU A 56 -23.68 -7.80 -34.13
N TRP A 57 -23.16 -9.03 -34.17
CA TRP A 57 -21.78 -9.33 -33.76
C TRP A 57 -20.75 -8.70 -34.71
N LEU A 58 -20.98 -8.73 -36.03
CA LEU A 58 -20.16 -8.01 -37.01
C LEU A 58 -20.18 -6.49 -36.77
N LEU A 59 -21.35 -5.91 -36.52
CA LEU A 59 -21.47 -4.48 -36.21
C LEU A 59 -20.81 -4.11 -34.88
N TYR A 60 -20.79 -5.02 -33.90
CA TYR A 60 -20.13 -4.78 -32.61
C TYR A 60 -18.60 -4.94 -32.71
N SER A 61 -18.13 -5.92 -33.49
CA SER A 61 -16.70 -6.19 -33.71
C SER A 61 -16.02 -5.19 -34.65
N HIS A 62 -16.78 -4.50 -35.52
CA HIS A 62 -16.29 -3.42 -36.37
C HIS A 62 -16.51 -2.01 -35.80
N ARG A 63 -16.90 -1.86 -34.53
CA ARG A 63 -16.79 -0.56 -33.86
C ARG A 63 -15.30 -0.23 -33.70
N PRO A 64 -14.80 0.87 -34.28
CA PRO A 64 -13.44 1.30 -34.00
C PRO A 64 -13.35 1.53 -32.49
N PRO A 65 -12.28 1.06 -31.82
CA PRO A 65 -12.11 1.32 -30.41
C PRO A 65 -12.17 2.83 -30.19
N PRO A 66 -12.81 3.32 -29.11
CA PRO A 66 -12.67 4.73 -28.75
C PRO A 66 -11.18 5.02 -28.71
N GLY A 67 -10.77 6.07 -29.44
CA GLY A 67 -9.36 6.39 -29.65
C GLY A 67 -8.61 6.26 -28.34
N ARG A 68 -7.67 5.32 -28.28
CA ARG A 68 -6.79 5.14 -27.13
C ARG A 68 -6.19 6.52 -26.83
N PRO A 69 -6.35 7.09 -25.62
CA PRO A 69 -5.45 8.15 -25.22
C PRO A 69 -4.03 7.57 -25.37
N PRO A 70 -3.06 8.36 -25.85
CA PRO A 70 -1.71 7.87 -26.08
C PRO A 70 -1.20 7.20 -24.81
N ILE A 71 -0.74 5.96 -24.93
CA ILE A 71 -0.07 5.24 -23.85
C ILE A 71 1.14 6.10 -23.48
N PRO A 72 1.29 6.56 -22.22
CA PRO A 72 2.51 7.24 -21.81
C PRO A 72 3.64 6.21 -21.89
N ASN A 73 4.47 6.30 -22.92
CA ASN A 73 5.73 5.59 -22.96
C ASN A 73 6.57 6.09 -21.77
N ALA A 74 6.94 5.19 -20.86
CA ALA A 74 7.76 5.47 -19.68
C ALA A 74 9.17 6.01 -19.99
N HIS A 75 9.53 6.14 -21.27
CA HIS A 75 10.82 6.65 -21.73
C HIS A 75 10.79 8.05 -22.33
N ASN A 76 9.64 8.70 -22.41
CA ASN A 76 9.53 10.11 -22.76
C ASN A 76 8.65 10.83 -21.74
N TRP A 77 9.08 10.84 -20.47
CA TRP A 77 8.83 12.01 -19.65
C TRP A 77 9.59 13.15 -20.30
N ARG A 78 8.97 13.78 -21.32
CA ARG A 78 9.30 15.17 -21.59
C ARG A 78 9.11 15.83 -20.24
N LEU A 79 10.22 16.29 -19.69
CA LEU A 79 10.28 17.31 -18.67
C LEU A 79 9.58 18.53 -19.29
N GLY A 80 8.25 18.46 -19.39
CA GLY A 80 7.45 19.65 -19.44
C GLY A 80 7.90 20.36 -18.19
N GLN A 81 8.60 21.46 -18.38
CA GLN A 81 8.76 22.47 -17.36
C GLN A 81 7.35 22.97 -17.04
N ALA A 82 6.56 22.14 -16.35
CA ALA A 82 5.70 22.66 -15.32
C ALA A 82 6.62 23.60 -14.51
N PRO A 83 6.20 24.84 -14.23
CA PRO A 83 6.99 25.68 -13.34
C PRO A 83 7.31 24.79 -12.15
N ALA A 84 8.60 24.51 -11.91
CA ALA A 84 8.99 23.61 -10.84
C ALA A 84 8.24 24.10 -9.62
N ASP A 85 7.30 23.31 -9.10
CA ASP A 85 6.53 23.68 -7.92
C ASP A 85 7.59 24.04 -6.90
N ARG A 86 7.69 25.34 -6.61
CA ARG A 86 8.84 25.90 -5.92
C ARG A 86 8.92 25.17 -4.59
N TYR A 87 10.09 24.62 -4.27
CA TYR A 87 10.32 23.98 -2.99
C TYR A 87 9.85 24.91 -1.86
N ASN A 88 8.99 24.39 -0.99
CA ASN A 88 8.52 25.11 0.16
C ASN A 88 9.54 24.96 1.28
N ASP A 89 10.35 26.01 1.47
CA ASP A 89 11.42 26.11 2.46
C ASP A 89 10.93 26.49 3.87
N THR A 90 9.61 26.45 4.13
CA THR A 90 9.04 26.68 5.45
C THR A 90 9.60 25.71 6.48
N TYR A 91 10.43 26.22 7.39
CA TYR A 91 10.97 25.49 8.51
C TYR A 91 11.24 26.43 9.71
N PRO A 92 10.82 26.05 10.94
CA PRO A 92 9.92 24.94 11.28
C PRO A 92 8.50 25.15 10.72
N LEU A 93 7.64 24.12 10.78
CA LEU A 93 6.24 24.21 10.29
C LEU A 93 5.41 25.24 11.06
N SER A 94 5.68 25.40 12.36
CA SER A 94 5.04 26.41 13.20
C SER A 94 6.02 27.55 13.47
N ALA A 95 5.55 28.78 13.32
CA ALA A 95 6.35 29.96 13.62
C ALA A 95 6.85 29.91 15.09
N PRO A 96 8.16 30.13 15.33
CA PRO A 96 8.68 30.23 16.69
C PRO A 96 8.00 31.36 17.48
N GLN A 97 7.74 31.11 18.76
CA GLN A 97 7.08 32.07 19.65
C GLN A 97 8.12 32.76 20.53
N ARG A 98 8.17 34.10 20.51
CA ARG A 98 9.03 34.87 21.42
C ARG A 98 8.39 34.94 22.80
N THR A 99 9.19 34.68 23.83
CA THR A 99 8.81 34.76 25.24
C THR A 99 9.73 35.76 25.96
N PRO A 100 9.39 36.23 27.17
CA PRO A 100 10.22 37.19 27.90
C PRO A 100 11.66 36.76 28.23
N GLY A 101 12.00 35.47 28.10
CA GLY A 101 13.34 34.96 28.43
C GLY A 101 13.91 33.97 27.43
N GLY A 102 13.35 33.93 26.21
CA GLY A 102 13.77 32.96 25.21
C GLY A 102 12.86 32.83 24.01
N THR A 103 13.18 31.87 23.15
CA THR A 103 12.37 31.47 22.00
C THR A 103 11.81 30.07 22.22
N ARG A 104 10.50 29.93 22.01
CA ARG A 104 9.77 28.69 22.18
C ARG A 104 9.39 28.10 20.82
N TYR A 105 9.74 26.84 20.63
CA TYR A 105 9.54 26.06 19.40
C TYR A 105 8.54 24.95 19.65
N ARG A 106 7.65 24.71 18.69
CA ARG A 106 6.81 23.51 18.68
C ARG A 106 7.67 22.32 18.29
N ILE A 107 7.64 21.27 19.10
CA ILE A 107 8.37 20.02 18.82
C ILE A 107 7.40 18.84 18.85
N ALA A 108 7.80 17.75 18.21
CA ALA A 108 7.15 16.46 18.33
C ALA A 108 8.20 15.36 18.29
N VAL A 109 7.90 14.23 18.92
CA VAL A 109 8.65 12.99 18.85
C VAL A 109 7.73 11.88 18.38
N ILE A 110 8.26 10.98 17.57
CA ILE A 110 7.55 9.83 17.01
C ILE A 110 8.01 8.55 17.71
N ALA A 111 7.11 7.60 17.93
CA ALA A 111 7.43 6.34 18.58
C ALA A 111 7.68 5.22 17.57
N ASP A 112 8.77 4.50 17.77
CA ASP A 112 8.93 3.15 17.26
C ASP A 112 8.55 2.18 18.38
N LEU A 113 7.54 1.33 18.14
CA LEU A 113 7.06 0.35 19.11
C LEU A 113 7.53 -1.06 18.76
N ASP A 114 8.43 -1.21 17.78
CA ASP A 114 8.86 -2.49 17.24
C ASP A 114 7.63 -3.38 16.93
N THR A 115 7.66 -4.65 17.35
CA THR A 115 6.58 -5.60 17.16
C THR A 115 5.30 -5.27 17.95
N GLU A 116 5.39 -4.41 18.97
CA GLU A 116 4.24 -3.97 19.77
C GLU A 116 3.42 -2.88 19.08
N SER A 117 3.81 -2.44 17.87
CA SER A 117 2.99 -1.58 17.01
C SER A 117 1.72 -2.27 16.53
N ARG A 118 1.63 -3.61 16.59
CA ARG A 118 0.47 -4.37 16.11
C ARG A 118 -0.71 -4.23 17.06
N ALA A 119 -1.83 -3.72 16.56
CA ALA A 119 -3.07 -3.57 17.33
C ALA A 119 -3.77 -4.93 17.53
N GLN A 120 -4.76 -4.93 18.44
CA GLN A 120 -5.68 -6.06 18.59
C GLN A 120 -6.63 -6.22 17.39
N GLU A 121 -6.90 -5.12 16.68
CA GLU A 121 -7.66 -5.13 15.44
C GLU A 121 -6.88 -5.84 14.34
N GLU A 122 -7.61 -6.57 13.48
CA GLU A 122 -7.01 -7.32 12.39
C GLU A 122 -6.33 -6.39 11.37
N ASN A 123 -5.07 -6.70 11.04
CA ASN A 123 -4.27 -5.96 10.07
C ASN A 123 -4.19 -4.44 10.38
N THR A 124 -4.07 -4.08 11.64
CA THR A 124 -3.86 -2.69 12.07
C THR A 124 -2.55 -2.58 12.85
N TRP A 125 -1.75 -1.58 12.51
CA TRP A 125 -0.54 -1.18 13.23
C TRP A 125 -0.61 0.30 13.57
N PHE A 126 0.03 0.69 14.66
CA PHE A 126 -0.01 2.06 15.16
C PHE A 126 1.34 2.55 15.70
N SER A 127 1.48 3.88 15.74
CA SER A 127 2.56 4.61 16.39
C SER A 127 1.99 5.81 17.15
N TYR A 128 2.80 6.46 17.98
CA TYR A 128 2.44 7.64 18.73
C TYR A 128 3.23 8.86 18.29
N LEU A 129 2.53 9.97 18.09
CA LEU A 129 3.13 11.30 17.92
C LEU A 129 2.90 12.11 19.20
N LYS A 130 3.98 12.31 19.97
CA LYS A 130 3.93 13.11 21.19
C LYS A 130 4.44 14.52 20.92
N LYS A 131 3.56 15.51 21.12
CA LYS A 131 3.87 16.92 20.90
C LYS A 131 4.24 17.63 22.20
N GLY A 132 5.02 18.70 22.07
CA GLY A 132 5.47 19.52 23.18
C GLY A 132 6.03 20.85 22.72
N HIS A 133 6.76 21.51 23.60
CA HIS A 133 7.48 22.73 23.32
C HIS A 133 8.90 22.64 23.86
N LEU A 134 9.85 23.16 23.09
CA LEU A 134 11.22 23.40 23.50
C LEU A 134 11.42 24.90 23.62
N THR A 135 11.94 25.37 24.76
CA THR A 135 12.28 26.78 24.97
C THR A 135 13.78 26.90 25.13
N LEU A 136 14.41 27.68 24.24
CA LEU A 136 15.82 28.06 24.32
C LEU A 136 15.90 29.43 24.98
N SER A 137 16.70 29.57 26.04
CA SER A 137 16.92 30.86 26.70
C SER A 137 17.61 31.86 25.77
N ASP A 138 17.37 33.16 25.97
CA ASP A 138 18.04 34.21 25.16
C ASP A 138 19.57 34.22 25.37
N SER A 139 20.04 33.75 26.52
CA SER A 139 21.46 33.52 26.82
C SER A 139 22.07 32.34 26.05
N GLY A 140 21.26 31.43 25.53
CA GLY A 140 21.70 30.22 24.81
C GLY A 140 22.26 29.10 25.69
N ASP A 141 22.25 29.24 27.01
CA ASP A 141 22.85 28.30 27.96
C ASP A 141 21.85 27.30 28.57
N LYS A 142 20.54 27.47 28.32
CA LYS A 142 19.49 26.64 28.89
C LYS A 142 18.44 26.26 27.85
N VAL A 143 18.05 24.99 27.92
CA VAL A 143 16.92 24.43 27.17
C VAL A 143 15.94 23.84 28.17
N ALA A 144 14.66 24.17 28.00
CA ALA A 144 13.57 23.58 28.75
C ALA A 144 12.60 22.88 27.79
N VAL A 145 12.04 21.74 28.21
CA VAL A 145 11.07 20.97 27.43
C VAL A 145 9.82 20.74 28.24
N GLU A 146 8.67 21.01 27.63
CA GLU A 146 7.35 20.78 28.19
C GLU A 146 6.52 19.95 27.22
N TRP A 147 5.83 18.94 27.72
CA TRP A 147 5.03 18.04 26.89
C TRP A 147 3.55 18.33 27.03
N ASP A 148 2.84 18.18 25.91
CA ASP A 148 1.38 18.20 25.93
C ASP A 148 0.84 17.00 26.71
N LYS A 149 -0.40 17.15 27.19
CA LYS A 149 -1.15 16.03 27.79
C LYS A 149 -1.50 15.02 26.70
N GLY A 150 -1.10 13.77 26.90
CA GLY A 150 -1.36 12.68 25.95
C GLY A 150 -0.41 12.65 24.74
N HIS A 151 -0.85 11.95 23.70
CA HIS A 151 -0.21 11.78 22.41
C HIS A 151 -1.28 11.54 21.34
N GLU A 152 -0.95 11.75 20.08
CA GLU A 152 -1.79 11.37 18.94
C GLU A 152 -1.45 9.94 18.51
N VAL A 153 -2.47 9.14 18.19
CA VAL A 153 -2.29 7.79 17.64
C VAL A 153 -2.33 7.89 16.12
N LEU A 154 -1.32 7.35 15.46
CA LEU A 154 -1.23 7.23 14.00
C LEU A 154 -1.42 5.77 13.65
N GLU A 155 -2.32 5.45 12.72
CA GLU A 155 -2.66 4.08 12.36
C GLU A 155 -2.47 3.83 10.87
N SER A 156 -2.11 2.60 10.52
CA SER A 156 -2.10 2.11 9.14
C SER A 156 -2.45 0.63 9.10
N HIS A 157 -3.02 0.21 7.96
CA HIS A 157 -3.29 -1.20 7.66
C HIS A 157 -2.26 -1.80 6.69
N LEU A 158 -1.20 -1.05 6.39
CA LEU A 158 -0.09 -1.52 5.55
C LEU A 158 1.00 -2.13 6.43
N ALA A 159 1.47 -3.31 6.03
CA ALA A 159 2.54 -4.02 6.70
C ALA A 159 3.33 -4.89 5.74
N GLU A 160 4.59 -5.15 6.10
CA GLU A 160 5.45 -6.12 5.45
C GLU A 160 5.80 -7.23 6.44
N LYS A 161 5.57 -8.49 6.05
CA LYS A 161 5.82 -9.68 6.90
C LYS A 161 5.16 -9.56 8.29
N GLY A 162 3.98 -8.92 8.35
CA GLY A 162 3.19 -8.76 9.57
C GLY A 162 3.64 -7.64 10.52
N ARG A 163 4.55 -6.76 10.06
CA ARG A 163 5.05 -5.61 10.82
C ARG A 163 4.85 -4.31 10.03
N GLY A 164 4.51 -3.23 10.72
CA GLY A 164 4.27 -1.92 10.12
C GLY A 164 4.19 -0.83 11.19
N MET A 165 4.20 0.43 10.77
CA MET A 165 4.20 1.60 11.67
C MET A 165 5.35 1.62 12.69
N GLU A 166 6.50 1.05 12.33
CA GLU A 166 7.74 1.15 13.12
C GLU A 166 8.49 2.39 12.63
N LEU A 167 8.05 3.52 13.17
CA LEU A 167 8.40 4.84 12.67
C LEU A 167 9.75 5.30 13.23
N SER A 168 10.79 5.31 12.39
CA SER A 168 12.18 5.46 12.86
C SER A 168 12.80 6.86 12.66
N GLU A 169 12.07 7.85 12.13
CA GLU A 169 12.52 9.25 12.01
C GLU A 169 11.33 10.21 11.81
N LEU A 170 11.47 11.48 12.20
CA LEU A 170 10.48 12.53 12.01
C LEU A 170 11.10 13.82 11.44
N ILE A 171 10.71 14.21 10.22
CA ILE A 171 11.32 15.35 9.52
C ILE A 171 10.29 16.27 8.87
N VAL A 172 10.64 17.55 8.77
CA VAL A 172 9.93 18.52 7.94
C VAL A 172 10.61 18.60 6.59
N PHE A 173 9.88 18.31 5.52
CA PHE A 173 10.36 18.40 4.15
C PHE A 173 9.28 19.06 3.28
N ASN A 174 9.67 20.01 2.42
CA ASN A 174 8.76 20.71 1.51
C ASN A 174 7.49 21.25 2.21
N GLY A 175 7.66 21.85 3.40
CA GLY A 175 6.58 22.40 4.21
C GLY A 175 5.57 21.39 4.77
N ARG A 176 5.95 20.11 4.89
CA ARG A 176 5.09 19.03 5.42
C ARG A 176 5.87 18.15 6.40
N LEU A 177 5.15 17.48 7.31
CA LEU A 177 5.73 16.55 8.28
C LEU A 177 5.73 15.14 7.70
N TYR A 178 6.86 14.45 7.80
CA TYR A 178 7.03 13.08 7.30
C TYR A 178 7.69 12.18 8.34
N SER A 179 7.34 10.91 8.27
CA SER A 179 7.99 9.81 8.98
C SER A 179 8.14 8.63 8.03
N VAL A 180 9.08 7.73 8.31
CA VAL A 180 9.29 6.52 7.53
C VAL A 180 9.06 5.29 8.41
N ASP A 181 8.31 4.32 7.90
CA ASP A 181 8.18 2.99 8.50
C ASP A 181 9.36 2.14 8.04
N ASP A 182 10.23 1.75 8.96
CA ASP A 182 11.41 0.97 8.61
C ASP A 182 11.05 -0.44 8.14
N ARG A 183 9.82 -0.91 8.38
CA ARG A 183 9.33 -2.24 8.02
C ARG A 183 8.90 -2.33 6.58
N THR A 184 8.06 -1.41 6.14
CA THR A 184 7.54 -1.38 4.76
C THR A 184 8.40 -0.53 3.83
N GLY A 185 9.28 0.32 4.37
CA GLY A 185 10.00 1.34 3.61
C GLY A 185 9.11 2.50 3.15
N VAL A 186 7.87 2.60 3.65
CA VAL A 186 6.94 3.65 3.24
C VAL A 186 7.21 4.92 4.02
N ILE A 187 7.40 6.02 3.29
CA ILE A 187 7.37 7.37 3.81
C ILE A 187 5.91 7.81 3.89
N TYR A 188 5.47 8.15 5.09
CA TYR A 188 4.15 8.69 5.39
C TYR A 188 4.23 10.20 5.58
N GLN A 189 3.33 10.95 4.91
CA GLN A 189 3.01 12.31 5.33
C GLN A 189 2.13 12.24 6.58
N ILE A 190 2.52 12.94 7.63
CA ILE A 190 1.72 13.08 8.84
C ILE A 190 0.89 14.35 8.75
N ASP A 191 -0.43 14.19 8.70
CA ASP A 191 -1.40 15.29 8.66
C ASP A 191 -2.44 15.14 9.79
N GLY A 192 -2.22 15.87 10.87
CA GLY A 192 -2.94 15.67 12.12
C GLY A 192 -2.69 14.26 12.66
N THR A 193 -3.77 13.47 12.81
CA THR A 193 -3.72 12.07 13.26
C THR A 193 -3.63 11.06 12.12
N LYS A 194 -3.42 11.52 10.87
CA LYS A 194 -3.38 10.64 9.70
C LYS A 194 -1.94 10.39 9.26
N ALA A 195 -1.61 9.13 9.05
CA ALA A 195 -0.41 8.71 8.32
C ALA A 195 -0.82 8.39 6.87
N VAL A 196 -0.50 9.30 5.93
CA VAL A 196 -0.85 9.15 4.52
C VAL A 196 0.37 8.64 3.74
N PRO A 197 0.33 7.42 3.16
CA PRO A 197 1.43 6.92 2.34
C PRO A 197 1.77 7.88 1.20
N TRP A 198 3.06 8.18 1.03
CA TRP A 198 3.54 9.08 -0.03
C TRP A 198 4.46 8.38 -1.03
N VAL A 199 5.56 7.79 -0.56
CA VAL A 199 6.57 7.09 -1.38
C VAL A 199 6.94 5.79 -0.68
N ILE A 200 7.26 4.74 -1.44
CA ILE A 200 7.83 3.49 -0.92
C ILE A 200 9.29 3.38 -1.35
N LEU A 201 10.17 3.09 -0.40
CA LEU A 201 11.59 2.86 -0.64
C LEU A 201 11.86 1.35 -0.57
N SER A 202 12.33 0.79 -1.68
CA SER A 202 12.87 -0.56 -1.70
C SER A 202 14.27 -0.58 -1.08
N ASP A 203 14.70 -1.75 -0.61
CA ASP A 203 16.00 -1.92 0.03
C ASP A 203 17.17 -1.79 -0.99
N GLY A 204 18.37 -1.51 -0.48
CA GLY A 204 19.60 -1.43 -1.29
C GLY A 204 19.55 -0.40 -2.42
N ASP A 205 19.83 -0.86 -3.65
CA ASP A 205 19.81 -0.04 -4.87
C ASP A 205 18.41 0.08 -5.51
N GLY A 206 17.38 -0.40 -4.82
CA GLY A 206 15.99 -0.39 -5.28
C GLY A 206 15.59 -1.61 -6.11
N THR A 207 16.48 -2.58 -6.34
CA THR A 207 16.18 -3.80 -7.10
C THR A 207 15.98 -5.04 -6.24
N VAL A 208 16.26 -4.94 -4.94
CA VAL A 208 16.24 -6.08 -4.01
C VAL A 208 15.01 -6.05 -3.10
N GLY A 209 14.47 -7.24 -2.83
CA GLY A 209 13.50 -7.43 -1.76
C GLY A 209 14.19 -7.35 -0.40
N LYS A 210 13.47 -6.83 0.58
CA LYS A 210 13.96 -6.64 1.94
C LYS A 210 14.36 -7.97 2.61
N ASP A 211 15.44 -7.92 3.40
CA ASP A 211 16.08 -9.04 4.14
C ASP A 211 17.17 -9.82 3.38
N ALA A 212 17.90 -9.19 2.46
CA ALA A 212 19.17 -9.77 1.97
C ALA A 212 20.28 -9.83 3.06
N GLY A 213 19.98 -9.39 4.29
CA GLY A 213 20.89 -9.44 5.44
C GLY A 213 22.12 -8.54 5.30
N ARG A 214 22.13 -7.65 4.32
CA ARG A 214 23.26 -6.79 4.00
C ARG A 214 22.96 -5.37 4.42
N VAL A 215 23.42 -5.00 5.61
CA VAL A 215 23.45 -3.61 6.04
C VAL A 215 24.65 -2.93 5.38
N ALA A 216 24.45 -1.70 4.90
CA ALA A 216 25.54 -0.81 4.53
C ALA A 216 25.22 0.61 4.99
N THR A 217 26.22 1.30 5.54
CA THR A 217 26.10 2.71 5.90
C THR A 217 26.74 3.56 4.83
N TYR A 218 26.07 4.66 4.49
CA TYR A 218 26.55 5.68 3.56
C TYR A 218 26.51 7.04 4.25
N ILE A 219 27.37 7.96 3.81
CA ILE A 219 27.34 9.37 4.18
C ILE A 219 27.09 10.21 2.93
N LEU A 220 26.26 11.23 3.10
CA LEU A 220 25.87 12.19 2.09
C LEU A 220 25.83 13.56 2.75
N ALA A 221 26.28 14.60 2.05
CA ALA A 221 26.10 15.98 2.50
C ALA A 221 25.59 16.83 1.34
N PHE A 222 24.53 17.59 1.57
CA PHE A 222 23.97 18.52 0.60
C PHE A 222 23.42 19.76 1.30
N THR A 223 23.34 20.86 0.57
CA THR A 223 22.78 22.12 1.04
C THR A 223 21.24 22.10 0.96
N LEU A 224 20.57 23.00 1.71
CA LEU A 224 19.09 23.06 1.74
C LEU A 224 18.44 23.37 0.37
N ASP A 225 19.18 23.98 -0.55
CA ASP A 225 18.79 24.23 -1.94
C ASP A 225 19.13 23.06 -2.88
N GLY A 226 19.59 21.92 -2.34
CA GLY A 226 19.75 20.65 -3.08
C GLY A 226 21.09 20.47 -3.79
N ARG A 227 22.11 21.29 -3.50
CA ARG A 227 23.46 21.11 -4.06
C ARG A 227 24.26 20.13 -3.21
N PHE A 228 24.75 19.07 -3.83
CA PHE A 228 25.61 18.08 -3.18
C PHE A 228 26.99 18.64 -2.84
N LEU A 229 27.38 18.54 -1.58
CA LEU A 229 28.72 18.85 -1.06
C LEU A 229 29.58 17.58 -0.96
N LEU A 230 28.94 16.45 -0.62
CA LEU A 230 29.53 15.12 -0.59
C LEU A 230 28.54 14.15 -1.26
N PRO A 231 28.89 13.58 -2.43
CA PRO A 231 28.13 12.50 -3.04
C PRO A 231 28.03 11.29 -2.11
N GLU A 232 27.05 10.42 -2.37
CA GLU A 232 26.84 9.20 -1.58
C GLU A 232 28.14 8.38 -1.50
N THR A 233 28.69 8.26 -0.29
CA THR A 233 29.96 7.60 -0.03
C THR A 233 29.74 6.49 0.97
N LYS A 234 30.10 5.26 0.61
CA LYS A 234 29.96 4.09 1.48
C LYS A 234 30.93 4.16 2.67
N ILE A 235 30.41 4.05 3.89
CA ILE A 235 31.19 3.97 5.13
C ILE A 235 31.54 2.52 5.45
N GLY A 236 30.60 1.58 5.33
CA GLY A 236 30.84 0.19 5.73
C GLY A 236 29.64 -0.73 5.52
N ASN A 237 29.81 -2.02 5.82
CA ASN A 237 28.76 -3.05 5.77
C ASN A 237 28.17 -3.36 7.16
N VAL A 238 28.08 -2.34 8.01
CA VAL A 238 27.57 -2.43 9.39
C VAL A 238 26.76 -1.16 9.69
N LYS A 239 25.83 -1.22 10.65
CA LYS A 239 25.03 -0.07 11.08
C LYS A 239 25.85 0.82 12.03
N TYR A 240 25.93 2.11 11.73
CA TYR A 240 26.41 3.15 12.65
C TYR A 240 25.22 3.99 13.10
N GLU A 241 25.11 4.27 14.39
CA GLU A 241 23.94 4.95 15.01
C GLU A 241 24.19 6.44 15.32
N GLY A 242 25.37 6.97 15.03
CA GLY A 242 25.72 8.35 15.38
C GLY A 242 26.90 8.94 14.61
N ILE A 243 26.96 10.27 14.60
CA ILE A 243 28.01 11.10 14.02
C ILE A 243 28.35 12.21 15.01
N GLU A 244 29.64 12.48 15.24
CA GLU A 244 30.12 13.51 16.16
C GLU A 244 31.39 14.17 15.62
N PHE A 245 31.56 15.47 15.88
CA PHE A 245 32.78 16.21 15.57
C PHE A 245 33.75 16.09 16.76
N ILE A 246 34.76 15.25 16.62
CA ILE A 246 35.85 15.09 17.60
C ILE A 246 37.02 16.05 17.35
#